data_AF-A0A9D2SWN3-F1
#
_entry.id   AF-A0A9D2SWN3-F1
#
_cell.length_a   1.000
_cell.length_b   1.000
_cell.length_c   1.000
_cell.angle_alpha   90.00
_cell.angle_beta   90.00
_cell.angle_gamma   90.00
#
_symmetry.space_group_name_H-M   'P 1'
#
loop_
_entity.id
_entity.type
_entity.pdbx_description
1 polymer ?
#
loop_
_entity_poly.entity_id
_entity_poly.type
_entity_poly.pdbx_seq_one_letter_code
_entity_poly.pdbx_strand_id
1 'polypeptide(L)'
;MNNRIYNLSVLACMLSIMLISMFIPYGSADHIRPRKTDTLYSYISPPQEDHTTILIDPGHGGYDGGSTSWDERINEKDITLQIALKTGACLEEMGYDVLYSRTSDEVSWPQDNAADLQARVDMGVAEDADYFISFHLNATDFYNDGARGFETFVTPGNDTADIAAAIHEKLAALDFSLDRGVNETDYTALHVLALNPVPAMLIELGFITDDQDLSYLCDASFQDKMAEAIAKGIEESVE
;
A
#
# COMPACT_ATOMS: atom_id res chain seq x y z
N MET A 1 -45.26 51.94 9.60
CA MET A 1 -45.15 51.68 11.04
C MET A 1 -43.66 51.64 11.39
N ASN A 2 -43.25 52.62 12.20
CA ASN A 2 -42.04 52.77 13.06
C ASN A 2 -40.71 52.15 12.60
N ASN A 3 -39.73 52.94 12.16
CA ASN A 3 -38.79 53.76 12.95
C ASN A 3 -38.00 52.99 14.02
N ARG A 4 -36.67 52.92 13.84
CA ARG A 4 -35.71 53.51 14.80
C ARG A 4 -34.36 53.78 14.14
N ILE A 5 -33.95 55.04 14.29
CA ILE A 5 -32.71 55.71 13.89
C ILE A 5 -31.82 55.85 15.15
N TYR A 6 -30.57 56.33 14.95
CA TYR A 6 -29.67 57.10 15.85
C TYR A 6 -28.46 56.29 16.37
N ASN A 7 -27.18 56.71 16.32
CA ASN A 7 -26.46 57.99 16.15
C ASN A 7 -25.05 57.69 15.57
N LEU A 8 -24.36 58.48 14.72
CA LEU A 8 -23.93 59.90 14.72
C LEU A 8 -22.68 60.22 15.57
N SER A 9 -21.55 60.52 14.91
CA SER A 9 -20.50 61.51 15.27
C SER A 9 -19.30 61.39 14.27
N VAL A 10 -19.19 62.18 13.19
CA VAL A 10 -18.74 63.60 13.05
C VAL A 10 -17.21 63.78 13.14
N LEU A 11 -16.61 64.30 12.05
CA LEU A 11 -15.69 65.49 11.95
C LEU A 11 -14.57 65.25 10.90
N ALA A 12 -14.73 65.67 9.63
CA ALA A 12 -14.43 66.99 9.02
C ALA A 12 -12.93 67.30 8.82
N CYS A 13 -12.49 67.48 7.55
CA CYS A 13 -11.98 68.77 7.02
C CYS A 13 -11.52 68.62 5.55
N MET A 14 -12.12 69.42 4.67
CA MET A 14 -11.57 69.77 3.35
C MET A 14 -10.50 70.87 3.52
N LEU A 15 -9.44 70.87 2.70
CA LEU A 15 -9.04 72.10 1.99
C LEU A 15 -8.04 71.81 0.86
N SER A 16 -8.36 72.40 -0.28
CA SER A 16 -7.64 72.52 -1.55
C SER A 16 -6.43 73.46 -1.50
N ILE A 17 -5.32 73.14 -2.18
CA ILE A 17 -4.36 74.14 -2.71
C ILE A 17 -3.81 73.72 -4.09
N MET A 18 -3.85 74.69 -5.02
CA MET A 18 -3.41 74.70 -6.41
C MET A 18 -1.88 74.62 -6.61
N LEU A 19 -1.53 73.95 -7.71
CA LEU A 19 -0.43 74.16 -8.67
C LEU A 19 0.50 75.38 -8.49
N ILE A 20 1.81 75.13 -8.50
CA ILE A 20 2.83 76.02 -9.07
C ILE A 20 3.81 75.19 -9.92
N SER A 21 3.86 75.53 -11.20
CA SER A 21 4.78 75.06 -12.23
C SER A 21 6.13 75.77 -12.17
N MET A 22 7.24 75.03 -12.34
CA MET A 22 8.53 75.59 -12.76
C MET A 22 9.25 74.62 -13.72
N PHE A 23 9.96 75.23 -14.67
CA PHE A 23 10.49 74.73 -15.94
C PHE A 23 11.80 73.89 -15.82
N ILE A 24 11.89 72.81 -16.63
CA ILE A 24 12.99 72.35 -17.54
C ILE A 24 14.39 71.98 -16.93
N PRO A 25 15.18 70.97 -17.41
CA PRO A 25 15.24 70.42 -18.78
C PRO A 25 15.21 68.89 -19.00
N TYR A 26 14.87 68.57 -20.25
CA TYR A 26 15.20 67.35 -20.98
C TYR A 26 16.71 67.09 -20.96
N GLY A 27 17.10 65.93 -20.42
CA GLY A 27 18.37 65.28 -20.67
C GLY A 27 18.09 63.86 -21.18
N SER A 28 18.37 63.64 -22.47
CA SER A 28 18.38 62.31 -23.08
C SER A 28 19.52 61.48 -22.48
N ALA A 29 19.18 60.50 -21.66
CA ALA A 29 20.06 59.40 -21.30
C ALA A 29 19.37 58.11 -21.71
N ASP A 30 20.01 57.37 -22.61
CA ASP A 30 19.59 56.05 -23.03
C ASP A 30 19.41 55.15 -21.79
N HIS A 31 18.16 54.89 -21.42
CA HIS A 31 17.85 53.81 -20.51
C HIS A 31 18.05 52.50 -21.26
N ILE A 32 19.28 51.99 -21.22
CA ILE A 32 19.56 50.57 -21.35
C ILE A 32 18.68 49.89 -20.29
N ARG A 33 17.57 49.28 -20.72
CA ARG A 33 16.78 48.40 -19.87
C ARG A 33 17.73 47.29 -19.41
N PRO A 34 17.88 47.02 -18.10
CA PRO A 34 18.59 45.84 -17.68
C PRO A 34 17.88 44.64 -18.30
N ARG A 35 18.61 43.86 -19.09
CA ARG A 35 18.19 42.54 -19.53
C ARG A 35 17.79 41.80 -18.27
N LYS A 36 16.53 41.37 -18.15
CA LYS A 36 16.14 40.34 -17.18
C LYS A 36 17.13 39.20 -17.41
N THR A 37 18.10 39.07 -16.53
CA THR A 37 18.87 37.85 -16.41
C THR A 37 17.85 36.82 -15.97
N ASP A 38 17.53 35.88 -16.85
CA ASP A 38 16.86 34.63 -16.49
C ASP A 38 17.75 33.92 -15.48
N THR A 39 17.63 34.28 -14.21
CA THR A 39 17.97 33.38 -13.12
C THR A 39 16.83 32.38 -13.04
N LEU A 40 16.88 31.39 -13.93
CA LEU A 40 16.18 30.13 -13.76
C LEU A 40 16.84 29.46 -12.55
N TYR A 41 16.43 29.86 -11.33
CA TYR A 41 16.57 28.98 -10.18
C TYR A 41 15.65 27.81 -10.49
N SER A 42 16.20 26.77 -11.14
CA SER A 42 15.56 25.47 -11.17
C SER A 42 15.37 25.10 -9.71
N TYR A 43 14.11 25.05 -9.28
CA TYR A 43 13.75 24.33 -8.08
C TYR A 43 14.11 22.88 -8.38
N ILE A 44 15.35 22.50 -8.04
CA ILE A 44 15.74 21.11 -8.00
C ILE A 44 14.97 20.60 -6.80
N SER A 45 13.82 19.97 -7.05
CA SER A 45 13.22 19.10 -6.05
C SER A 45 14.35 18.19 -5.54
N PRO A 46 14.48 17.98 -4.22
CA PRO A 46 15.41 16.96 -3.74
C PRO A 46 15.16 15.68 -4.54
N PRO A 47 16.20 14.89 -4.88
CA PRO A 47 15.98 13.59 -5.50
C PRO A 47 14.92 12.89 -4.66
N GLN A 48 13.81 12.50 -5.29
CA GLN A 48 12.87 11.58 -4.69
C GLN A 48 13.72 10.34 -4.41
N GLU A 49 13.89 10.01 -3.13
CA GLU A 49 14.52 8.72 -2.82
C GLU A 49 13.65 7.66 -3.49
N ASP A 50 14.30 6.77 -4.22
CA ASP A 50 13.63 5.70 -4.95
C ASP A 50 13.30 4.64 -3.90
N HIS A 51 12.12 4.78 -3.28
CA HIS A 51 11.64 3.84 -2.28
C HIS A 51 10.94 2.69 -3.01
N THR A 52 11.35 1.46 -2.70
CA THR A 52 10.64 0.29 -3.22
C THR A 52 9.19 0.31 -2.75
N THR A 53 8.28 0.25 -3.71
CA THR A 53 6.83 0.26 -3.50
C THR A 53 6.29 -1.16 -3.50
N ILE A 54 5.66 -1.58 -2.40
CA ILE A 54 5.12 -2.92 -2.22
C ILE A 54 3.60 -2.83 -2.10
N LEU A 55 2.87 -3.46 -3.01
CA LEU A 55 1.44 -3.67 -2.86
C LEU A 55 1.19 -4.93 -2.03
N ILE A 56 0.57 -4.74 -0.87
CA ILE A 56 0.06 -5.78 0.00
C ILE A 56 -1.40 -6.07 -0.37
N ASP A 57 -1.69 -7.32 -0.75
CA ASP A 57 -3.03 -7.78 -1.11
C ASP A 57 -3.54 -8.78 -0.05
N PRO A 58 -4.37 -8.35 0.91
CA PRO A 58 -5.06 -9.28 1.78
C PRO A 58 -6.14 -10.02 0.95
N GLY A 59 -5.94 -11.32 0.73
CA GLY A 59 -6.82 -12.16 -0.07
C GLY A 59 -8.29 -12.10 0.35
N HIS A 60 -9.21 -12.34 -0.59
CA HIS A 60 -10.66 -12.27 -0.37
C HIS A 60 -11.15 -10.89 0.10
N GLY A 61 -12.30 -10.79 0.75
CA GLY A 61 -12.86 -9.54 1.27
C GLY A 61 -14.22 -9.17 0.67
N GLY A 62 -15.04 -8.46 1.45
CA GLY A 62 -16.40 -8.10 1.09
C GLY A 62 -17.27 -9.34 0.92
N TYR A 63 -17.71 -9.58 -0.31
CA TYR A 63 -18.61 -10.69 -0.66
C TYR A 63 -17.94 -12.07 -0.60
N ASP A 64 -16.62 -12.11 -0.73
CA ASP A 64 -15.83 -13.33 -0.73
C ASP A 64 -15.25 -13.55 0.67
N GLY A 65 -15.71 -14.60 1.36
CA GLY A 65 -15.21 -15.02 2.67
C GLY A 65 -13.87 -15.74 2.62
N GLY A 66 -13.51 -16.27 1.46
CA GLY A 66 -12.49 -17.31 1.34
C GLY A 66 -12.89 -18.60 2.05
N SER A 67 -11.90 -19.39 2.43
CA SER A 67 -12.08 -20.62 3.18
C SER A 67 -12.55 -20.36 4.62
N THR A 68 -13.13 -21.36 5.27
CA THR A 68 -13.58 -21.26 6.67
C THR A 68 -12.96 -22.31 7.56
N SER A 69 -12.85 -22.01 8.86
CA SER A 69 -12.60 -23.02 9.88
C SER A 69 -13.65 -24.14 9.84
N TRP A 70 -13.34 -25.32 10.40
CA TRP A 70 -14.26 -26.47 10.44
C TRP A 70 -15.61 -26.17 11.09
N ASP A 71 -15.65 -25.24 12.05
CA ASP A 71 -16.87 -24.82 12.72
C ASP A 71 -17.57 -23.63 12.05
N GLU A 72 -17.08 -23.21 10.89
CA GLU A 72 -17.59 -22.12 10.04
C GLU A 72 -17.65 -20.75 10.75
N ARG A 73 -16.91 -20.58 11.86
CA ARG A 73 -16.92 -19.33 12.63
C ARG A 73 -15.91 -18.31 12.18
N ILE A 74 -14.86 -18.77 11.51
CA ILE A 74 -13.71 -17.96 11.14
C ILE A 74 -13.57 -18.02 9.63
N ASN A 75 -13.53 -16.86 8.98
CA ASN A 75 -13.29 -16.73 7.56
C ASN A 75 -11.83 -16.37 7.31
N GLU A 76 -11.28 -16.89 6.23
CA GLU A 76 -9.93 -16.59 5.75
C GLU A 76 -9.71 -15.08 5.59
N LYS A 77 -10.68 -14.37 4.99
CA LYS A 77 -10.59 -12.93 4.73
C LYS A 77 -10.27 -12.07 5.95
N ASP A 78 -10.66 -12.53 7.14
CA ASP A 78 -10.49 -11.79 8.39
C ASP A 78 -9.04 -11.95 8.90
N ILE A 79 -8.49 -13.15 8.79
CA ILE A 79 -7.10 -13.44 9.19
C ILE A 79 -6.12 -12.83 8.19
N THR A 80 -6.38 -12.97 6.89
CA THR A 80 -5.51 -12.40 5.84
C THR A 80 -5.41 -10.89 6.00
N LEU A 81 -6.52 -10.20 6.27
CA LEU A 81 -6.52 -8.76 6.55
C LEU A 81 -5.66 -8.39 7.76
N GLN A 82 -5.81 -9.12 8.86
CA GLN A 82 -5.08 -8.81 10.11
C GLN A 82 -3.58 -8.96 9.93
N ILE A 83 -3.14 -10.07 9.34
CA ILE A 83 -1.70 -10.36 9.16
C ILE A 83 -1.11 -9.42 8.11
N ALA A 84 -1.79 -9.21 6.98
CA ALA A 84 -1.32 -8.32 5.92
C ALA A 84 -1.16 -6.87 6.39
N LEU A 85 -2.11 -6.34 7.18
CA LEU A 85 -1.99 -5.00 7.76
C LEU A 85 -0.80 -4.88 8.73
N LYS A 86 -0.58 -5.89 9.58
CA LYS A 86 0.59 -5.93 10.47
C LYS A 86 1.90 -5.98 9.68
N THR A 87 1.97 -6.81 8.65
CA THR A 87 3.16 -6.92 7.79
C THR A 87 3.45 -5.60 7.09
N GLY A 88 2.42 -4.95 6.51
CA GLY A 88 2.59 -3.66 5.87
C GLY A 88 3.06 -2.58 6.85
N ALA A 89 2.55 -2.55 8.08
CA ALA A 89 3.04 -1.62 9.11
C ALA A 89 4.53 -1.86 9.44
N CYS A 90 4.99 -3.11 9.50
CA CYS A 90 6.42 -3.41 9.66
C CYS A 90 7.26 -2.92 8.48
N LEU A 91 6.77 -3.07 7.25
CA LEU A 91 7.45 -2.59 6.04
C LEU A 91 7.50 -1.06 5.98
N GLU A 92 6.42 -0.37 6.35
CA GLU A 92 6.42 1.10 6.48
C GLU A 92 7.45 1.57 7.51
N GLU A 93 7.60 0.87 8.65
CA GLU A 93 8.63 1.17 9.65
C GLU A 93 10.07 0.96 9.14
N MET A 94 10.26 0.04 8.18
CA MET A 94 11.53 -0.22 7.49
C MET A 94 11.80 0.78 6.35
N GLY A 95 10.84 1.64 6.01
CA GLY A 95 10.99 2.69 5.01
C GLY A 95 10.53 2.32 3.60
N TYR A 96 9.77 1.23 3.45
CA TYR A 96 9.10 0.88 2.19
C TYR A 96 7.85 1.72 1.98
N ASP A 97 7.54 2.03 0.72
CA ASP A 97 6.24 2.60 0.35
C ASP A 97 5.23 1.45 0.24
N VAL A 98 4.21 1.43 1.11
CA VAL A 98 3.25 0.32 1.17
C VAL A 98 1.89 0.76 0.63
N LEU A 99 1.40 -0.02 -0.33
CA LEU A 99 0.06 0.10 -0.89
C LEU A 99 -0.78 -1.10 -0.46
N TYR A 100 -2.09 -0.94 -0.44
CA TYR A 100 -3.01 -2.01 -0.06
C TYR A 100 -4.12 -2.18 -1.09
N SER A 101 -4.42 -3.41 -1.50
CA SER A 101 -5.64 -3.68 -2.27
C SER A 101 -6.89 -3.38 -1.43
N ARG A 102 -6.84 -3.70 -0.13
CA ARG A 102 -7.84 -3.32 0.87
C ARG A 102 -7.22 -3.15 2.26
N THR A 103 -7.82 -2.27 3.06
CA THR A 103 -7.47 -2.06 4.48
C THR A 103 -8.65 -2.33 5.42
N SER A 104 -9.78 -2.78 4.86
CA SER A 104 -10.98 -3.18 5.60
C SER A 104 -11.74 -4.28 4.83
N ASP A 105 -12.87 -4.73 5.37
CA ASP A 105 -13.76 -5.66 4.66
C ASP A 105 -14.70 -4.94 3.65
N GLU A 106 -14.71 -3.61 3.64
CA GLU A 106 -15.41 -2.82 2.63
C GLU A 106 -14.52 -2.68 1.40
N VAL A 107 -14.94 -3.29 0.28
CA VAL A 107 -14.15 -3.41 -0.95
C VAL A 107 -14.79 -2.63 -2.11
N SER A 108 -13.97 -2.16 -3.03
CA SER A 108 -14.41 -1.34 -4.18
C SER A 108 -14.57 -2.13 -5.48
N TRP A 109 -14.07 -3.37 -5.53
CA TRP A 109 -14.12 -4.22 -6.70
C TRP A 109 -15.49 -4.92 -6.89
N PRO A 110 -15.78 -5.41 -8.11
CA PRO A 110 -17.03 -6.11 -8.40
C PRO A 110 -17.21 -7.39 -7.58
N GLN A 111 -18.46 -7.77 -7.32
CA GLN A 111 -18.82 -9.08 -6.77
C GLN A 111 -18.80 -10.17 -7.86
N ASP A 112 -17.64 -10.31 -8.52
CA ASP A 112 -17.36 -11.30 -9.56
C ASP A 112 -15.88 -11.67 -9.46
N ASN A 113 -15.59 -12.96 -9.28
CA ASN A 113 -14.24 -13.42 -8.95
C ASN A 113 -13.18 -12.99 -9.97
N ALA A 114 -13.46 -13.10 -11.27
CA ALA A 114 -12.49 -12.73 -12.29
C ALA A 114 -12.27 -11.22 -12.36
N ALA A 115 -13.35 -10.43 -12.28
CA ALA A 115 -13.26 -8.97 -12.30
C ALA A 115 -12.65 -8.40 -11.00
N ASP A 116 -12.89 -9.04 -9.87
CA ASP A 116 -12.25 -8.76 -8.57
C ASP A 116 -10.74 -8.96 -8.65
N LEU A 117 -10.29 -10.16 -9.02
CA LEU A 117 -8.88 -10.50 -9.11
C LEU A 117 -8.13 -9.57 -10.09
N GLN A 118 -8.76 -9.22 -11.22
CA GLN A 118 -8.19 -8.25 -12.16
C GLN A 118 -8.12 -6.85 -11.55
N ALA A 119 -9.15 -6.40 -10.84
CA ALA A 119 -9.16 -5.08 -10.20
C ALA A 119 -8.03 -4.92 -9.17
N ARG A 120 -7.69 -5.99 -8.44
CA ARG A 120 -6.54 -5.99 -7.50
C ARG A 120 -5.21 -5.85 -8.24
N VAL A 121 -5.02 -6.60 -9.32
CA VAL A 121 -3.82 -6.47 -10.18
C VAL A 121 -3.71 -5.06 -10.74
N ASP A 122 -4.83 -4.50 -11.22
CA ASP A 122 -4.87 -3.15 -11.79
C ASP A 122 -4.46 -2.08 -10.78
N MET A 123 -4.70 -2.27 -9.47
CA MET A 123 -4.22 -1.36 -8.42
C MET A 123 -2.69 -1.31 -8.35
N GLY A 124 -2.02 -2.48 -8.41
CA GLY A 124 -0.55 -2.54 -8.38
C GLY A 124 0.08 -1.93 -9.62
N VAL A 125 -0.55 -2.16 -10.78
CA VAL A 125 -0.11 -1.58 -12.05
C VAL A 125 -0.31 -0.06 -12.08
N ALA A 126 -1.44 0.43 -11.59
CA ALA A 126 -1.78 1.86 -11.64
C ALA A 126 -0.88 2.74 -10.76
N GLU A 127 -0.33 2.15 -9.69
CA GLU A 127 0.56 2.83 -8.74
C GLU A 127 2.04 2.50 -8.98
N ASP A 128 2.37 1.85 -10.11
CA ASP A 128 3.74 1.46 -10.49
C ASP A 128 4.47 0.69 -9.36
N ALA A 129 3.78 -0.25 -8.68
CA ALA A 129 4.39 -1.04 -7.61
C ALA A 129 5.53 -1.93 -8.13
N ASP A 130 6.58 -2.08 -7.32
CA ASP A 130 7.73 -2.95 -7.61
C ASP A 130 7.41 -4.41 -7.30
N TYR A 131 6.63 -4.65 -6.24
CA TYR A 131 6.21 -5.99 -5.83
C TYR A 131 4.72 -6.05 -5.48
N PHE A 132 4.11 -7.20 -5.75
CA PHE A 132 2.74 -7.54 -5.36
C PHE A 132 2.79 -8.78 -4.45
N ILE A 133 2.38 -8.65 -3.19
CA ILE A 133 2.41 -9.73 -2.21
C ILE A 133 0.99 -10.02 -1.73
N SER A 134 0.45 -11.17 -2.12
CA SER A 134 -0.88 -11.62 -1.71
C SER A 134 -0.82 -12.54 -0.49
N PHE A 135 -1.72 -12.38 0.45
CA PHE A 135 -1.80 -13.13 1.70
C PHE A 135 -3.06 -13.98 1.73
N HIS A 136 -2.89 -15.30 1.90
CA HIS A 136 -3.96 -16.30 1.88
C HIS A 136 -3.77 -17.35 2.97
N LEU A 137 -4.82 -18.14 3.20
CA LEU A 137 -4.77 -19.36 3.99
C LEU A 137 -5.22 -20.56 3.15
N ASN A 138 -4.52 -21.67 3.32
CA ASN A 138 -4.87 -22.90 2.64
C ASN A 138 -6.03 -23.60 3.36
N ALA A 139 -6.65 -24.57 2.70
CA ALA A 139 -7.69 -25.40 3.26
C ALA A 139 -7.68 -26.79 2.61
N THR A 140 -8.21 -27.78 3.33
CA THR A 140 -8.48 -29.12 2.80
C THR A 140 -9.94 -29.50 3.03
N ASP A 141 -10.52 -30.22 2.06
CA ASP A 141 -11.86 -30.80 2.18
C ASP A 141 -11.88 -32.08 3.06
N PHE A 142 -10.71 -32.58 3.49
CA PHE A 142 -10.58 -33.85 4.21
C PHE A 142 -10.21 -33.62 5.68
N TYR A 143 -11.16 -33.91 6.57
CA TYR A 143 -10.94 -33.82 8.02
C TYR A 143 -9.84 -34.78 8.49
N ASN A 144 -8.87 -34.25 9.24
CA ASN A 144 -7.72 -34.98 9.80
C ASN A 144 -6.85 -35.72 8.76
N ASP A 145 -6.70 -35.19 7.55
CA ASP A 145 -5.76 -35.70 6.54
C ASP A 145 -4.28 -35.36 6.84
N GLY A 146 -4.06 -34.43 7.78
CA GLY A 146 -2.74 -33.95 8.19
C GLY A 146 -2.19 -32.80 7.33
N ALA A 147 -3.00 -32.20 6.46
CA ALA A 147 -2.62 -31.01 5.70
C ALA A 147 -2.47 -29.80 6.64
N ARG A 148 -1.25 -29.28 6.71
CA ARG A 148 -0.84 -28.11 7.50
C ARG A 148 0.44 -27.53 6.92
N GLY A 149 0.79 -26.31 7.33
CA GLY A 149 2.03 -25.65 6.94
C GLY A 149 1.83 -24.52 5.94
N PHE A 150 2.88 -23.72 5.79
CA PHE A 150 2.91 -22.57 4.90
C PHE A 150 3.62 -22.91 3.57
N GLU A 151 3.14 -22.33 2.47
CA GLU A 151 3.75 -22.41 1.14
C GLU A 151 3.65 -21.05 0.44
N THR A 152 4.57 -20.78 -0.48
CA THR A 152 4.50 -19.57 -1.30
C THR A 152 4.51 -19.93 -2.77
N PHE A 153 3.64 -19.28 -3.54
CA PHE A 153 3.60 -19.36 -4.99
C PHE A 153 4.21 -18.09 -5.58
N VAL A 154 5.11 -18.24 -6.55
CA VAL A 154 5.86 -17.12 -7.13
C VAL A 154 5.74 -17.08 -8.65
N THR A 155 5.91 -15.88 -9.20
CA THR A 155 5.99 -15.67 -10.65
C THR A 155 7.41 -15.94 -11.13
N PRO A 156 7.65 -16.83 -12.12
CA PRO A 156 9.01 -17.15 -12.56
C PRO A 156 9.66 -15.98 -13.31
N GLY A 157 10.99 -15.94 -13.31
CA GLY A 157 11.78 -15.01 -14.13
C GLY A 157 12.08 -13.65 -13.50
N ASN A 158 11.86 -13.50 -12.19
CA ASN A 158 12.28 -12.36 -11.36
C ASN A 158 12.82 -12.89 -10.01
N ASP A 159 13.08 -12.00 -9.07
CA ASP A 159 13.64 -12.23 -7.73
C ASP A 159 12.60 -12.65 -6.66
N THR A 160 11.31 -12.78 -7.01
CA THR A 160 10.27 -13.17 -6.04
C THR A 160 10.52 -14.54 -5.41
N ALA A 161 11.20 -15.45 -6.10
CA ALA A 161 11.60 -16.74 -5.54
C ALA A 161 12.65 -16.61 -4.42
N ASP A 162 13.59 -15.67 -4.57
CA ASP A 162 14.63 -15.40 -3.56
C ASP A 162 14.02 -14.70 -2.34
N ILE A 163 13.15 -13.72 -2.58
CA ILE A 163 12.36 -13.06 -1.51
C ILE A 163 11.51 -14.07 -0.75
N ALA A 164 10.79 -14.95 -1.47
CA ALA A 164 9.98 -16.00 -0.84
C ALA A 164 10.85 -16.96 -0.02
N ALA A 165 12.04 -17.34 -0.50
CA ALA A 165 12.95 -18.19 0.24
C ALA A 165 13.43 -17.52 1.56
N ALA A 166 13.72 -16.23 1.53
CA ALA A 166 14.07 -15.47 2.74
C ALA A 166 12.90 -15.37 3.73
N ILE A 167 11.67 -15.12 3.24
CA ILE A 167 10.45 -15.17 4.05
C ILE A 167 10.29 -16.55 4.72
N HIS A 168 10.46 -17.62 3.95
CA HIS A 168 10.36 -19.00 4.46
C HIS A 168 11.39 -19.26 5.57
N GLU A 169 12.63 -18.79 5.43
CA GLU A 169 13.64 -18.92 6.50
C GLU A 169 13.17 -18.27 7.81
N LYS A 170 12.60 -17.06 7.74
CA LYS A 170 12.14 -16.34 8.94
C LYS A 170 10.89 -16.98 9.54
N LEU A 171 9.95 -17.44 8.72
CA LEU A 171 8.76 -18.17 9.17
C LEU A 171 9.09 -19.51 9.81
N ALA A 172 10.00 -20.29 9.21
CA ALA A 172 10.45 -21.57 9.74
C ALA A 172 11.08 -21.42 11.13
N ALA A 173 11.78 -20.31 11.39
CA ALA A 173 12.38 -20.02 12.69
C ALA A 173 11.34 -19.79 13.81
N LEU A 174 10.06 -19.56 13.48
CA LEU A 174 8.99 -19.44 14.46
C LEU A 174 8.48 -20.81 14.99
N ASP A 175 8.84 -21.92 14.33
CA ASP A 175 8.53 -23.30 14.74
C ASP A 175 7.04 -23.56 15.03
N PHE A 176 6.15 -22.97 14.21
CA PHE A 176 4.70 -23.09 14.41
C PHE A 176 4.04 -24.17 13.55
N SER A 177 4.57 -24.39 12.34
CA SER A 177 4.03 -25.35 11.38
C SER A 177 5.10 -25.87 10.41
N LEU A 178 4.67 -26.65 9.41
CA LEU A 178 5.53 -27.20 8.38
C LEU A 178 5.86 -26.15 7.31
N ASP A 179 7.12 -26.07 6.93
CA ASP A 179 7.52 -25.38 5.69
C ASP A 179 7.27 -26.32 4.51
N ARG A 180 6.36 -25.93 3.62
CA ARG A 180 5.98 -26.68 2.43
C ARG A 180 6.67 -26.17 1.16
N GLY A 181 7.53 -25.16 1.30
CA GLY A 181 8.42 -24.65 0.27
C GLY A 181 7.79 -23.60 -0.66
N VAL A 182 8.66 -23.12 -1.56
CA VAL A 182 8.32 -22.15 -2.61
C VAL A 182 8.05 -22.90 -3.90
N ASN A 183 6.92 -22.60 -4.55
CA ASN A 183 6.44 -23.26 -5.74
C ASN A 183 6.26 -22.25 -6.89
N GLU A 184 6.67 -22.62 -8.10
CA GLU A 184 6.38 -21.84 -9.30
C GLU A 184 5.01 -22.24 -9.87
N THR A 185 4.23 -21.28 -10.36
CA THR A 185 2.83 -21.50 -10.78
C THR A 185 2.64 -22.13 -12.17
N ASP A 186 3.66 -22.80 -12.74
CA ASP A 186 3.57 -23.40 -14.08
C ASP A 186 2.40 -24.39 -14.25
N TYR A 187 1.85 -24.92 -13.14
CA TYR A 187 0.82 -25.96 -13.13
C TYR A 187 -0.58 -25.51 -12.67
N THR A 188 -0.68 -24.39 -11.96
CA THR A 188 -1.94 -23.82 -11.45
C THR A 188 -1.84 -22.29 -11.50
N ALA A 189 -2.40 -21.69 -12.55
CA ALA A 189 -2.40 -20.25 -12.71
C ALA A 189 -3.31 -19.60 -11.64
N LEU A 190 -2.71 -19.14 -10.54
CA LEU A 190 -3.35 -18.23 -9.61
C LEU A 190 -3.47 -16.88 -10.33
N HIS A 191 -4.69 -16.34 -10.44
CA HIS A 191 -4.96 -15.20 -11.31
C HIS A 191 -4.10 -13.97 -10.99
N VAL A 192 -3.94 -13.65 -9.70
CA VAL A 192 -3.12 -12.52 -9.21
C VAL A 192 -1.62 -12.70 -9.41
N LEU A 193 -1.17 -13.88 -9.85
CA LEU A 193 0.20 -14.15 -10.26
C LEU A 193 0.32 -14.22 -11.79
N ALA A 194 -0.52 -15.05 -12.43
CA ALA A 194 -0.41 -15.37 -13.85
C ALA A 194 -0.70 -14.18 -14.79
N LEU A 195 -1.54 -13.24 -14.38
CA LEU A 195 -1.90 -12.06 -15.17
C LEU A 195 -1.31 -10.75 -14.62
N ASN A 196 -0.41 -10.86 -13.65
CA ASN A 196 0.17 -9.71 -12.99
C ASN A 196 1.51 -9.33 -13.64
N PRO A 197 1.61 -8.16 -14.29
CA PRO A 197 2.88 -7.72 -14.85
C PRO A 197 3.85 -7.19 -13.78
N VAL A 198 3.37 -6.94 -12.55
CA VAL A 198 4.21 -6.64 -11.38
C VAL A 198 4.78 -7.96 -10.84
N PRO A 199 6.08 -8.02 -10.47
CA PRO A 199 6.66 -9.16 -9.75
C PRO A 199 5.78 -9.57 -8.55
N ALA A 200 5.15 -10.74 -8.64
CA ALA A 200 4.11 -11.14 -7.70
C ALA A 200 4.41 -12.47 -6.99
N MET A 201 4.00 -12.55 -5.73
CA MET A 201 3.94 -13.77 -4.93
C MET A 201 2.62 -13.88 -4.15
N LEU A 202 2.21 -15.11 -3.84
CA LEU A 202 1.07 -15.44 -2.99
C LEU A 202 1.52 -16.37 -1.87
N ILE A 203 1.36 -15.93 -0.63
CA ILE A 203 1.77 -16.66 0.57
C ILE A 203 0.55 -17.31 1.20
N GLU A 204 0.54 -18.64 1.25
CA GLU A 204 -0.37 -19.43 2.06
C GLU A 204 0.25 -19.60 3.45
N LEU A 205 -0.27 -18.90 4.46
CA LEU A 205 0.38 -18.79 5.78
C LEU A 205 0.20 -20.02 6.69
N GLY A 206 -0.64 -20.97 6.27
CA GLY A 206 -1.07 -22.13 7.05
C GLY A 206 -2.45 -22.61 6.60
N PHE A 207 -2.93 -23.72 7.15
CA PHE A 207 -4.23 -24.27 6.83
C PHE A 207 -5.30 -23.79 7.82
N ILE A 208 -6.34 -23.08 7.36
CA ILE A 208 -7.48 -22.69 8.22
C ILE A 208 -8.26 -23.90 8.76
N THR A 209 -8.11 -25.04 8.09
CA THR A 209 -8.69 -26.34 8.43
C THR A 209 -7.76 -27.21 9.29
N ASP A 210 -6.59 -26.74 9.72
CA ASP A 210 -5.76 -27.43 10.70
C ASP A 210 -5.83 -26.71 12.06
N ASP A 211 -6.22 -27.44 13.11
CA ASP A 211 -6.44 -26.83 14.44
C ASP A 211 -5.15 -26.22 15.02
N GLN A 212 -3.96 -26.75 14.68
CA GLN A 212 -2.70 -26.21 15.16
C GLN A 212 -2.37 -24.91 14.42
N ASP A 213 -2.39 -24.90 13.09
CA ASP A 213 -2.17 -23.70 12.28
C ASP A 213 -3.16 -22.61 12.66
N LEU A 214 -4.46 -22.93 12.70
CA LEU A 214 -5.52 -21.99 13.03
C LEU A 214 -5.31 -21.33 14.40
N SER A 215 -4.81 -22.08 15.39
CA SER A 215 -4.54 -21.54 16.73
C SER A 215 -3.48 -20.44 16.73
N TYR A 216 -2.45 -20.57 15.89
CA TYR A 216 -1.41 -19.55 15.72
C TYR A 216 -1.88 -18.40 14.84
N LEU A 217 -2.59 -18.71 13.75
CA LEU A 217 -3.15 -17.73 12.82
C LEU A 217 -4.18 -16.81 13.48
N CYS A 218 -4.89 -17.27 14.52
CA CYS A 218 -5.83 -16.47 15.30
C CYS A 218 -5.22 -15.75 16.51
N ASP A 219 -3.99 -16.09 16.90
CA ASP A 219 -3.34 -15.45 18.06
C ASP A 219 -2.72 -14.11 17.65
N ALA A 220 -3.28 -13.02 18.17
CA ALA A 220 -2.86 -11.67 17.79
C ALA A 220 -1.35 -11.41 18.02
N SER A 221 -0.75 -11.98 19.07
CA SER A 221 0.68 -11.81 19.36
C SER A 221 1.56 -12.66 18.45
N PHE A 222 1.06 -13.80 17.99
CA PHE A 222 1.74 -14.63 17.02
C PHE A 222 1.65 -14.03 15.62
N GLN A 223 0.52 -13.42 15.25
CA GLN A 223 0.39 -12.63 14.04
C GLN A 223 1.42 -11.48 13.99
N ASP A 224 1.72 -10.81 15.12
CA ASP A 224 2.78 -9.79 15.16
C ASP A 224 4.15 -10.37 14.82
N LYS A 225 4.49 -11.54 15.37
CA LYS A 225 5.75 -12.24 15.09
C LYS A 225 5.83 -12.71 13.63
N MET A 226 4.70 -13.20 13.10
CA MET A 226 4.59 -13.64 11.72
C MET A 226 4.79 -12.47 10.76
N ALA A 227 4.12 -11.35 11.01
CA ALA A 227 4.26 -10.12 10.25
C ALA A 227 5.71 -9.59 10.26
N GLU A 228 6.34 -9.53 11.44
CA GLU A 228 7.73 -9.13 11.58
C GLU A 228 8.68 -10.09 10.82
N ALA A 229 8.43 -11.40 10.87
CA ALA A 229 9.22 -12.39 10.15
C ALA A 229 9.10 -12.22 8.63
N ILE A 230 7.89 -12.00 8.11
CA ILE A 230 7.66 -11.77 6.69
C ILE A 230 8.34 -10.48 6.23
N ALA A 231 8.15 -9.38 6.97
CA ALA A 231 8.77 -8.10 6.64
C ALA A 231 10.31 -8.19 6.63
N LYS A 232 10.92 -8.89 7.58
CA LYS A 232 12.37 -9.15 7.59
C LYS A 232 12.85 -10.02 6.44
N GLY A 233 12.05 -11.00 6.01
CA GLY A 233 12.37 -11.80 4.84
C GLY A 233 12.39 -10.96 3.56
N ILE A 234 11.44 -10.03 3.44
CA ILE A 234 11.39 -9.05 2.34
C ILE A 234 12.61 -8.12 2.41
N GLU A 235 12.86 -7.50 3.56
CA GLU A 235 13.99 -6.58 3.76
C GLU A 235 15.35 -7.19 3.42
N GLU A 236 15.55 -8.47 3.71
CA GLU A 236 16.82 -9.15 3.42
C GLU A 236 17.09 -9.34 1.93
N SER A 237 16.04 -9.37 1.09
CA SER A 237 16.14 -9.75 -0.32
C SER A 237 15.83 -8.62 -1.30
N VAL A 238 15.16 -7.56 -0.86
CA VAL A 238 14.88 -6.37 -1.67
C VAL A 238 16.06 -5.41 -1.57
N GLU A 239 16.73 -5.13 -2.70
CA GLU A 239 17.89 -4.22 -2.81
C GLU A 239 17.50 -2.73 -2.82
#